data_AF-A0A3Q9NGM5-F1
#
_entry.id   AF-A0A3Q9NGM5-F1
#
_cell.length_a   1.000
_cell.length_b   1.000
_cell.length_c   1.000
_cell.angle_alpha   90.00
_cell.angle_beta   90.00
_cell.angle_gamma   90.00
#
_symmetry.space_group_name_H-M   'P 1'
#
loop_
_entity.id
_entity.type
_entity.pdbx_description
1 polymer ?
#
loop_
_entity_poly.entity_id
_entity_poly.type
_entity_poly.pdbx_seq_one_letter_code
_entity_poly.pdbx_strand_id
1 'polypeptide(L)'
;MQSSESLRILLIDNNPERASKVCAALTHSGHEVIRQRPDATGLTAAVARDQPDMVIIDMDSPDRDTLENMSTLNDHAPRPIVFSADQPGDRATIQAAVRAGVSAYVVDGIKPESVRSIIDSAIAQFESFQALRTELAETRGALEDRKYIEKAKGLIMKHENCDEDSAFQMLRSAAMDHSERLPDMARRIITLLEGQSAAPAVKKAS
;
A
#
# COMPACT_ATOMS: atom_id res chain seq x y z
N MET A 1 32.43 -8.86 -1.67
CA MET A 1 31.55 -9.87 -2.28
C MET A 1 30.16 -9.61 -1.72
N GLN A 2 29.35 -8.81 -2.41
CA GLN A 2 27.99 -8.55 -1.96
C GLN A 2 27.15 -9.79 -2.26
N SER A 3 26.65 -10.43 -1.20
CA SER A 3 25.71 -11.52 -1.26
C SER A 3 24.40 -10.99 -1.86
N SER A 4 24.19 -11.17 -3.17
CA SER A 4 22.85 -11.02 -3.73
C SER A 4 22.07 -12.26 -3.30
N GLU A 5 21.17 -12.12 -2.32
CA GLU A 5 20.26 -13.19 -1.95
C GLU A 5 19.39 -13.56 -3.17
N SER A 6 19.16 -14.87 -3.34
CA SER A 6 18.28 -15.38 -4.39
C SER A 6 16.87 -14.87 -4.14
N LEU A 7 16.33 -14.10 -5.09
CA LEU A 7 14.98 -13.56 -5.01
C LEU A 7 13.99 -14.61 -5.50
N ARG A 8 12.85 -14.70 -4.81
CA ARG A 8 11.71 -15.53 -5.20
C ARG A 8 10.76 -14.72 -6.06
N ILE A 9 10.69 -15.05 -7.34
CA ILE A 9 9.99 -14.25 -8.35
C ILE A 9 8.72 -14.98 -8.81
N LEU A 10 7.61 -14.24 -8.83
CA LEU A 10 6.38 -14.64 -9.50
C LEU A 10 6.40 -14.07 -10.93
N LEU A 11 6.36 -14.94 -11.93
CA LEU A 11 6.33 -14.55 -13.34
C LEU A 11 4.90 -14.67 -13.90
N ILE A 12 4.43 -13.61 -14.57
CA ILE A 12 3.22 -13.59 -15.36
C ILE A 12 3.60 -13.42 -16.83
N ASP A 13 3.33 -14.43 -17.65
CA ASP A 13 3.53 -14.39 -19.09
C ASP A 13 2.62 -15.44 -19.75
N ASN A 14 1.86 -15.02 -20.77
CA ASN A 14 0.96 -15.89 -21.53
C ASN A 14 1.68 -16.66 -22.65
N ASN A 15 2.93 -16.34 -22.94
CA ASN A 15 3.76 -16.97 -23.96
C ASN A 15 4.80 -17.91 -23.30
N PRO A 16 4.65 -19.25 -23.41
CA PRO A 16 5.56 -20.21 -22.79
C PRO A 16 7.01 -20.11 -23.26
N GLU A 17 7.26 -19.71 -24.52
CA GLU A 17 8.62 -19.59 -25.05
C GLU A 17 9.34 -18.37 -24.46
N ARG A 18 8.64 -17.24 -24.36
CA ARG A 18 9.17 -16.02 -23.74
C ARG A 18 9.37 -16.24 -22.24
N ALA A 19 8.38 -16.81 -21.55
CA ALA A 19 8.46 -17.19 -20.15
C ALA A 19 9.70 -18.06 -19.85
N SER A 20 9.98 -19.05 -20.70
CA SER A 20 11.15 -19.92 -20.58
C SER A 20 12.47 -19.15 -20.69
N LYS A 21 12.57 -18.20 -21.64
CA LYS A 21 13.76 -17.34 -21.79
C LYS A 21 13.97 -16.44 -20.57
N VAL A 22 12.91 -15.81 -20.07
CA VAL A 22 12.96 -14.98 -18.86
C VAL A 22 13.38 -15.81 -17.65
N CYS A 23 12.80 -17.01 -17.48
CA CYS A 23 13.19 -17.92 -16.40
C CYS A 23 14.67 -18.31 -16.48
N ALA A 24 15.18 -18.60 -17.68
CA ALA A 24 16.59 -18.91 -17.87
C ALA A 24 17.49 -17.71 -17.52
N ALA A 25 17.11 -16.49 -17.92
CA ALA A 25 17.84 -15.27 -17.60
C ALA A 25 17.87 -14.97 -16.09
N LEU A 26 16.74 -15.13 -15.40
CA LEU A 26 16.63 -14.95 -13.95
C LEU A 26 17.43 -16.00 -13.18
N THR A 27 17.33 -17.27 -13.60
CA THR A 27 18.08 -18.38 -13.00
C THR A 27 19.58 -18.21 -13.17
N HIS A 28 20.02 -17.81 -14.36
CA HIS A 28 21.43 -17.51 -14.63
C HIS A 28 21.98 -16.38 -13.74
N SER A 29 21.12 -15.45 -13.36
CA SER A 29 21.46 -14.33 -12.47
C SER A 29 21.37 -14.68 -10.97
N GLY A 30 21.00 -15.92 -10.64
CA GLY A 30 20.92 -16.42 -9.26
C GLY A 30 19.58 -16.17 -8.56
N HIS A 31 18.50 -15.90 -9.30
CA HIS A 31 17.15 -15.76 -8.77
C HIS A 31 16.28 -16.97 -9.14
N GLU A 32 15.21 -17.19 -8.40
CA GLU A 32 14.31 -18.34 -8.58
C GLU A 32 12.92 -17.88 -9.02
N VAL A 33 12.40 -18.44 -10.12
CA VAL A 33 11.00 -18.27 -10.50
C VAL A 33 10.16 -19.32 -9.78
N ILE A 34 9.56 -18.95 -8.66
CA ILE A 34 8.82 -19.87 -7.77
C ILE A 34 7.48 -20.30 -8.37
N ARG A 35 6.91 -19.48 -9.26
CA ARG A 35 5.65 -19.78 -9.95
C ARG A 35 5.56 -18.97 -11.24
N GLN A 36 4.98 -19.61 -12.25
CA GLN A 36 4.59 -18.98 -13.51
C GLN A 36 3.08 -18.97 -13.65
N ARG A 37 2.53 -17.93 -14.26
CA ARG A 37 1.10 -17.76 -14.51
C ARG A 37 0.86 -17.14 -15.89
N PRO A 38 -0.23 -17.50 -16.58
CA PRO A 38 -0.55 -16.90 -17.88
C PRO A 38 -1.15 -15.49 -17.77
N ASP A 39 -1.69 -15.13 -16.61
CA ASP A 39 -2.42 -13.88 -16.39
C ASP A 39 -2.23 -13.33 -14.96
N ALA A 40 -2.65 -12.08 -14.78
CA ALA A 40 -2.66 -11.39 -13.49
C ALA A 40 -3.95 -11.62 -12.69
N THR A 41 -4.87 -12.49 -13.11
CA THR A 41 -6.16 -12.68 -12.43
C THR A 41 -5.94 -13.19 -11.00
N GLY A 42 -6.49 -12.53 -9.97
CA GLY A 42 -6.26 -12.96 -8.58
C GLY A 42 -4.78 -12.88 -8.15
N LEU A 43 -4.02 -11.95 -8.74
CA LEU A 43 -2.62 -11.71 -8.41
C LEU A 43 -2.40 -11.50 -6.91
N THR A 44 -3.23 -10.69 -6.24
CA THR A 44 -3.14 -10.44 -4.80
C THR A 44 -3.20 -11.72 -3.96
N ALA A 45 -4.10 -12.65 -4.30
CA ALA A 45 -4.21 -13.93 -3.60
C ALA A 45 -2.98 -14.82 -3.86
N ALA A 46 -2.42 -14.80 -5.07
CA ALA A 46 -1.21 -15.52 -5.39
C ALA A 46 0.00 -14.97 -4.61
N VAL A 47 0.15 -13.65 -4.54
CA VAL A 47 1.22 -13.00 -3.76
C VAL A 47 1.07 -13.31 -2.27
N ALA A 48 -0.13 -13.24 -1.71
CA ALA A 48 -0.37 -13.56 -0.31
C ALA A 48 -0.01 -15.02 0.03
N ARG A 49 -0.32 -15.96 -0.88
CA ARG A 49 -0.05 -17.39 -0.69
C ARG A 49 1.42 -17.74 -0.88
N ASP A 50 2.01 -17.34 -2.00
CA ASP A 50 3.34 -17.80 -2.40
C ASP A 50 4.46 -16.91 -1.81
N GLN A 51 4.11 -15.71 -1.34
CA GLN A 51 5.01 -14.69 -0.78
C GLN A 51 6.27 -14.46 -1.64
N PRO A 52 6.13 -14.10 -2.93
CA PRO A 52 7.27 -13.73 -3.75
C PRO A 52 7.90 -12.43 -3.23
N ASP A 53 9.20 -12.27 -3.47
CA ASP A 53 9.94 -11.03 -3.22
C ASP A 53 9.66 -9.99 -4.31
N MET A 54 9.33 -10.44 -5.52
CA MET A 54 9.07 -9.59 -6.69
C MET A 54 8.06 -10.25 -7.64
N VAL A 55 7.30 -9.41 -8.35
CA VAL A 55 6.44 -9.84 -9.46
C VAL A 55 7.02 -9.31 -10.78
N ILE A 56 7.14 -10.17 -11.77
CA ILE A 56 7.50 -9.81 -13.14
C ILE A 56 6.32 -10.12 -14.04
N ILE A 57 5.94 -9.15 -14.87
CA ILE A 57 4.84 -9.25 -15.80
C ILE A 57 5.41 -9.00 -17.18
N ASP A 58 5.49 -10.05 -18.01
CA ASP A 58 6.02 -9.97 -19.38
C ASP A 58 4.88 -10.15 -20.38
N MET A 59 4.39 -9.05 -20.92
CA MET A 59 3.28 -9.02 -21.88
C MET A 59 3.38 -7.82 -22.81
N ASP A 60 2.90 -7.98 -24.05
CA ASP A 60 3.06 -6.98 -25.11
C ASP A 60 2.46 -5.61 -24.74
N SER A 61 1.32 -5.62 -24.03
CA SER A 61 0.74 -4.42 -23.43
C SER A 61 -0.07 -4.77 -22.18
N PRO A 62 -0.02 -3.92 -21.13
CA PRO A 62 -0.87 -4.10 -19.97
C PRO A 62 -2.29 -3.66 -20.34
N ASP A 63 -3.24 -4.59 -20.22
CA ASP A 63 -4.64 -4.23 -20.27
C ASP A 63 -5.09 -3.54 -18.96
N ARG A 64 -6.29 -2.96 -19.00
CA ARG A 64 -6.86 -2.26 -17.85
C ARG A 64 -6.98 -3.17 -16.63
N ASP A 65 -7.40 -4.41 -16.82
CA ASP A 65 -7.61 -5.36 -15.74
C ASP A 65 -6.28 -5.71 -15.04
N THR A 66 -5.20 -5.86 -15.81
CA THR A 66 -3.86 -6.11 -15.27
C THR A 66 -3.38 -4.91 -14.45
N LEU A 67 -3.57 -3.68 -14.95
CA LEU A 67 -3.22 -2.47 -14.19
C LEU A 67 -4.04 -2.32 -12.90
N GLU A 68 -5.33 -2.66 -12.93
CA GLU A 68 -6.19 -2.65 -11.73
C GLU A 68 -5.73 -3.70 -10.71
N ASN A 69 -5.33 -4.91 -11.16
CA ASN A 69 -4.75 -5.94 -10.30
C ASN A 69 -3.43 -5.46 -9.66
N MET A 70 -2.56 -4.78 -10.42
CA MET A 70 -1.31 -4.21 -9.89
C MET A 70 -1.57 -3.12 -8.83
N SER A 71 -2.49 -2.20 -9.11
CA SER A 71 -2.88 -1.15 -8.15
C SER A 71 -3.41 -1.76 -6.85
N THR A 72 -4.30 -2.76 -6.97
CA THR A 72 -4.87 -3.47 -5.82
C THR A 72 -3.79 -4.20 -5.01
N LEU A 73 -2.83 -4.83 -5.70
CA LEU A 73 -1.70 -5.48 -5.05
C LEU A 73 -0.87 -4.46 -4.27
N ASN A 74 -0.57 -3.31 -4.87
CA ASN A 74 0.25 -2.27 -4.26
C ASN A 74 -0.39 -1.68 -2.98
N ASP A 75 -1.73 -1.66 -2.90
CA ASP A 75 -2.44 -1.15 -1.73
C ASP A 75 -2.53 -2.16 -0.57
N HIS A 76 -2.60 -3.46 -0.86
CA HIS A 76 -2.87 -4.48 0.17
C HIS A 76 -1.66 -5.37 0.52
N ALA A 77 -0.77 -5.60 -0.44
CA ALA A 77 0.40 -6.46 -0.27
C ALA A 77 1.53 -5.96 -1.18
N PRO A 78 2.09 -4.76 -0.89
CA PRO A 78 3.04 -4.09 -1.78
C PRO A 78 4.27 -4.97 -2.02
N ARG A 79 4.61 -5.15 -3.30
CA ARG A 79 5.80 -5.83 -3.79
C ARG A 79 6.39 -5.04 -4.96
N PRO A 80 7.71 -5.10 -5.20
CA PRO A 80 8.30 -4.62 -6.45
C PRO A 80 7.64 -5.31 -7.64
N ILE A 81 7.22 -4.52 -8.63
CA ILE A 81 6.60 -5.02 -9.87
C ILE A 81 7.46 -4.53 -11.05
N VAL A 82 7.96 -5.46 -11.85
CA VAL A 82 8.60 -5.16 -13.14
C VAL A 82 7.63 -5.50 -14.25
N PHE A 83 7.37 -4.54 -15.11
CA PHE A 83 6.64 -4.76 -16.35
C PHE A 83 7.62 -4.81 -17.51
N SER A 84 7.56 -5.88 -18.29
CA SER A 84 8.39 -6.11 -19.47
C SER A 84 7.49 -6.20 -20.69
N ALA A 85 7.90 -5.55 -21.77
CA ALA A 85 7.24 -5.63 -23.07
C ALA A 85 8.28 -5.79 -24.19
N ASP A 86 7.90 -6.56 -25.21
CA ASP A 86 8.72 -6.74 -26.42
C ASP A 86 8.79 -5.48 -27.29
N GLN A 87 7.77 -4.61 -27.19
CA GLN A 87 7.72 -3.35 -27.92
C GLN A 87 7.56 -2.16 -26.97
N PRO A 88 8.09 -0.98 -27.33
CA PRO A 88 7.85 0.23 -26.56
C PRO A 88 6.35 0.56 -26.59
N GLY A 89 5.74 0.60 -25.41
CA GLY A 89 4.39 1.13 -25.24
C GLY A 89 4.34 2.63 -25.58
N ASP A 90 3.16 3.13 -25.90
CA ASP A 90 2.98 4.57 -26.04
C ASP A 90 3.12 5.28 -24.68
N ARG A 91 3.25 6.61 -24.73
CA ARG A 91 3.41 7.41 -23.51
C ARG A 91 2.26 7.23 -22.53
N ALA A 92 1.04 7.01 -23.02
CA ALA A 92 -0.15 6.84 -22.19
C ALA A 92 -0.09 5.53 -21.40
N THR A 93 0.34 4.44 -22.03
CA THR A 93 0.51 3.12 -21.45
C THR A 93 1.59 3.11 -20.38
N ILE A 94 2.76 3.69 -20.68
CA ILE A 94 3.85 3.81 -19.71
C ILE A 94 3.39 4.60 -18.48
N GLN A 95 2.69 5.72 -18.68
CA GLN A 95 2.14 6.51 -17.58
C GLN A 95 1.08 5.75 -16.78
N ALA A 96 0.26 4.93 -17.43
CA ALA A 96 -0.74 4.11 -16.75
C ALA A 96 -0.09 3.04 -15.87
N ALA A 97 0.96 2.37 -16.37
CA ALA A 97 1.76 1.41 -15.59
C ALA A 97 2.43 2.07 -14.36
N VAL A 98 3.05 3.24 -14.54
CA VAL A 98 3.66 3.99 -13.42
C VAL A 98 2.60 4.38 -12.39
N ARG A 99 1.42 4.85 -12.82
CA ARG A 99 0.30 5.18 -11.91
C ARG A 99 -0.24 3.95 -11.18
N ALA A 100 -0.20 2.78 -11.79
CA ALA A 100 -0.58 1.51 -11.17
C ALA A 100 0.45 1.01 -10.14
N GLY A 101 1.60 1.70 -10.00
CA GLY A 101 2.62 1.36 -9.01
C GLY A 101 3.71 0.41 -9.51
N VAL A 102 3.87 0.26 -10.83
CA VAL A 102 4.98 -0.49 -11.41
C VAL A 102 6.30 0.17 -11.05
N SER A 103 7.26 -0.64 -10.59
CA SER A 103 8.58 -0.18 -10.13
C SER A 103 9.57 0.00 -11.30
N ALA A 104 9.41 -0.76 -12.38
CA ALA A 104 10.19 -0.60 -13.60
C ALA A 104 9.39 -1.01 -14.85
N TYR A 105 9.52 -0.24 -15.94
CA TYR A 105 9.01 -0.61 -17.26
C TYR A 105 10.20 -0.89 -18.18
N VAL A 106 10.30 -2.11 -18.69
CA VAL A 106 11.41 -2.60 -19.52
C VAL A 106 10.92 -2.82 -20.94
N VAL A 107 11.69 -2.35 -21.90
CA VAL A 107 11.49 -2.59 -23.34
C VAL A 107 12.56 -3.56 -23.82
N ASP A 108 12.25 -4.35 -24.85
CA ASP A 108 13.08 -5.40 -25.42
C ASP A 108 13.28 -6.63 -24.52
N GLY A 109 12.38 -6.83 -23.55
CA GLY A 109 12.37 -8.00 -22.68
C GLY A 109 13.48 -8.02 -21.62
N ILE A 110 13.45 -9.04 -20.76
CA ILE A 110 14.45 -9.29 -19.73
C ILE A 110 15.55 -10.21 -20.28
N LYS A 111 16.78 -9.69 -20.36
CA LYS A 111 17.96 -10.41 -20.88
C LYS A 111 18.97 -10.65 -19.76
N PRO A 112 19.75 -11.76 -19.80
CA PRO A 112 20.69 -12.10 -18.73
C PRO A 112 21.62 -10.96 -18.31
N GLU A 113 22.10 -10.17 -19.28
CA GLU A 113 23.00 -9.04 -19.06
C GLU A 113 22.36 -7.84 -18.35
N SER A 114 21.03 -7.69 -18.43
CA SER A 114 20.30 -6.55 -17.86
C SER A 114 19.49 -6.90 -16.61
N VAL A 115 19.27 -8.19 -16.31
CA VAL A 115 18.49 -8.68 -15.15
C VAL A 115 18.87 -7.97 -13.86
N ARG A 116 20.17 -7.95 -13.53
CA ARG A 116 20.65 -7.34 -12.28
C ARG A 116 20.27 -5.86 -12.18
N SER A 117 20.56 -5.08 -13.23
CA SER A 117 20.27 -3.65 -13.24
C SER A 117 18.77 -3.34 -13.18
N ILE A 118 17.95 -4.17 -13.83
CA ILE A 118 16.48 -4.05 -13.79
C ILE A 118 15.97 -4.32 -12.38
N ILE A 119 16.41 -5.41 -11.75
CA ILE A 119 16.00 -5.82 -10.41
C ILE A 119 16.43 -4.78 -9.37
N ASP A 120 17.70 -4.36 -9.39
CA ASP A 120 18.24 -3.38 -8.43
C ASP A 120 17.49 -2.05 -8.53
N SER A 121 17.23 -1.59 -9.77
CA SER A 121 16.47 -0.37 -10.03
C SER A 121 15.01 -0.49 -9.54
N ALA A 122 14.36 -1.62 -9.81
CA ALA A 122 12.99 -1.87 -9.39
C ALA A 122 12.85 -1.92 -7.87
N ILE A 123 13.78 -2.57 -7.17
CA ILE A 123 13.80 -2.62 -5.71
C ILE A 123 14.00 -1.20 -5.14
N ALA A 124 15.00 -0.47 -5.61
CA ALA A 124 15.26 0.90 -5.14
C ALA A 124 14.06 1.83 -5.38
N GLN A 125 13.41 1.73 -6.54
CA GLN A 125 12.22 2.51 -6.87
C GLN A 125 11.03 2.15 -5.96
N PHE A 126 10.86 0.85 -5.68
CA PHE A 126 9.83 0.37 -4.76
C PHE A 126 10.06 0.87 -3.33
N GLU A 127 11.27 0.72 -2.80
CA GLU A 127 11.62 1.19 -1.46
C GLU A 127 11.40 2.70 -1.29
N SER A 128 11.84 3.49 -2.27
CA SER A 128 11.63 4.94 -2.31
C SER A 128 10.14 5.30 -2.30
N PHE A 129 9.35 4.61 -3.14
CA PHE A 129 7.91 4.84 -3.20
C PHE A 129 7.20 4.47 -1.89
N GLN A 130 7.58 3.35 -1.27
CA GLN A 130 7.02 2.90 0.00
C GLN A 130 7.40 3.82 1.17
N ALA A 131 8.62 4.37 1.17
CA ALA A 131 9.03 5.38 2.14
C ALA A 131 8.16 6.64 2.04
N LEU A 132 7.96 7.17 0.82
CA LEU A 132 7.08 8.32 0.58
C LEU A 132 5.63 8.05 0.99
N ARG A 133 5.10 6.85 0.71
CA ARG A 133 3.75 6.47 1.14
C ARG A 133 3.61 6.42 2.66
N THR A 134 4.62 5.91 3.34
CA THR A 134 4.65 5.81 4.80
C THR A 134 4.67 7.20 5.42
N GLU A 135 5.56 8.08 4.97
CA GLU A 135 5.65 9.47 5.43
C GLU A 135 4.34 10.25 5.20
N LEU A 136 3.71 10.05 4.03
CA LEU A 136 2.41 10.64 3.71
C LEU A 136 1.31 10.13 4.66
N ALA A 137 1.30 8.83 4.96
CA ALA A 137 0.32 8.22 5.84
C ALA A 137 0.47 8.74 7.27
N GLU A 138 1.71 8.84 7.77
CA GLU A 138 2.02 9.40 9.09
C GLU A 138 1.60 10.87 9.20
N THR A 139 1.92 11.68 8.19
CA THR A 139 1.57 13.11 8.16
C THR A 139 0.06 13.31 8.14
N ARG A 140 -0.67 12.55 7.31
CA ARG A 140 -2.14 12.60 7.26
C ARG A 140 -2.76 12.13 8.57
N GLY A 141 -2.22 11.06 9.17
CA GLY A 141 -2.65 10.56 10.46
C GLY A 141 -2.51 11.60 11.57
N ALA A 142 -1.38 12.32 11.61
CA ALA A 142 -1.16 13.38 12.59
C ALA A 142 -2.14 14.55 12.44
N LEU A 143 -2.49 14.93 11.20
CA LEU A 143 -3.49 15.97 10.94
C LEU A 143 -4.91 15.54 11.34
N GLU A 144 -5.30 14.29 11.05
CA GLU A 144 -6.58 13.75 11.48
C GLU A 144 -6.68 13.65 13.00
N ASP A 145 -5.62 13.16 13.65
CA ASP A 145 -5.55 13.06 15.11
C ASP A 145 -5.72 14.41 15.79
N ARG A 146 -5.09 15.47 15.24
CA ARG A 146 -5.29 16.85 15.72
C ARG A 146 -6.74 17.29 15.57
N LYS A 147 -7.39 16.99 14.44
CA LYS A 147 -8.81 17.33 14.22
C LYS A 147 -9.72 16.69 15.26
N TYR A 148 -9.50 15.42 15.62
CA TYR A 148 -10.28 14.75 16.65
C TYR A 148 -10.04 15.36 18.04
N ILE A 149 -8.80 15.68 18.38
CA ILE A 149 -8.48 16.34 19.66
C ILE A 149 -9.20 17.68 19.78
N GLU A 150 -9.12 18.54 18.76
CA GLU A 150 -9.81 19.84 18.76
C GLU A 150 -11.33 19.69 18.86
N LYS A 151 -11.92 18.73 18.14
CA LYS A 151 -13.36 18.46 18.22
C LYS A 151 -13.78 17.96 19.61
N ALA A 152 -13.00 17.06 20.21
CA ALA A 152 -13.28 16.53 21.54
C ALA A 152 -13.20 17.63 22.60
N LYS A 153 -12.16 18.48 22.58
CA LYS A 153 -12.06 19.65 23.46
C LYS A 153 -13.31 20.53 23.34
N GLY A 154 -13.72 20.88 22.12
CA GLY A 154 -14.90 21.70 21.88
C GLY A 154 -16.21 21.08 22.40
N LEU A 155 -16.34 19.76 22.39
CA LEU A 155 -17.49 19.06 23.00
C LEU A 155 -17.42 19.05 24.52
N ILE A 156 -16.24 18.79 25.10
CA ILE A 156 -16.02 18.84 26.56
C ILE A 156 -16.31 20.24 27.09
N MET A 157 -15.80 21.29 26.44
CA MET A 157 -16.07 22.68 26.81
C MET A 157 -17.57 22.99 26.86
N LYS A 158 -18.35 22.49 25.89
CA LYS A 158 -19.81 22.68 25.85
C LYS A 158 -20.55 21.90 26.94
N HIS A 159 -20.09 20.68 27.24
CA HIS A 159 -20.78 19.79 28.19
C HIS A 159 -20.45 20.12 29.65
N GLU A 160 -19.17 20.37 29.94
CA GLU A 160 -18.66 20.68 31.28
C GLU A 160 -18.60 22.19 31.58
N ASN A 161 -18.97 23.03 30.61
CA ASN A 161 -18.94 24.49 30.72
C ASN A 161 -17.58 25.02 31.22
N CYS A 162 -16.50 24.56 30.60
CA CYS A 162 -15.13 24.88 30.98
C CYS A 162 -14.38 25.58 29.84
N ASP A 163 -13.23 26.18 30.16
CA ASP A 163 -12.31 26.72 29.17
C ASP A 163 -11.52 25.62 28.44
N GLU A 164 -10.77 26.03 27.43
CA GLU A 164 -10.00 25.13 26.58
C GLU A 164 -8.91 24.38 27.35
N ASP A 165 -8.21 25.07 28.25
CA ASP A 165 -7.13 24.49 29.06
C ASP A 165 -7.66 23.39 29.97
N SER A 166 -8.80 23.63 30.64
CA SER A 166 -9.47 22.64 31.48
C SER A 166 -9.97 21.45 30.65
N ALA A 167 -10.55 21.71 29.47
CA ALA A 167 -11.00 20.65 28.56
C ALA A 167 -9.87 19.75 28.09
N PHE A 168 -8.72 20.34 27.75
CA PHE A 168 -7.53 19.59 27.35
C PHE A 168 -6.95 18.76 28.49
N GLN A 169 -6.89 19.32 29.71
CA GLN A 169 -6.46 18.57 30.90
C GLN A 169 -7.39 17.39 31.17
N MET A 170 -8.71 17.57 31.10
CA MET A 170 -9.68 16.49 31.27
C MET A 170 -9.51 15.39 30.23
N LEU A 171 -9.36 15.75 28.95
CA LEU A 171 -9.10 14.80 27.87
C LEU A 171 -7.80 14.01 28.09
N ARG A 172 -6.74 14.70 28.54
CA ARG A 172 -5.44 14.08 28.83
C ARG A 172 -5.49 13.15 30.02
N SER A 173 -6.14 13.55 31.11
CA SER A 173 -6.33 12.70 32.30
C SER A 173 -7.13 11.46 31.96
N ALA A 174 -8.24 11.60 31.20
CA ALA A 174 -9.03 10.46 30.74
C ALA A 174 -8.19 9.48 29.89
N ALA A 175 -7.34 9.99 28.99
CA ALA A 175 -6.44 9.15 28.20
C ALA A 175 -5.44 8.37 29.07
N MET A 176 -4.89 9.02 30.11
CA MET A 176 -3.97 8.39 31.06
C MET A 176 -4.66 7.31 31.90
N ASP A 177 -5.83 7.60 32.45
CA ASP A 177 -6.61 6.68 33.27
C ASP A 177 -6.99 5.40 32.49
N HIS A 178 -7.16 5.51 31.18
CA HIS A 178 -7.44 4.40 30.27
C HIS A 178 -6.21 3.81 29.56
N SER A 179 -5.01 4.36 29.78
CA SER A 179 -3.77 3.96 29.07
C SER A 179 -3.90 3.96 27.53
N GLU A 180 -4.67 4.91 27.01
CA GLU A 180 -4.92 5.09 25.58
C GLU A 180 -4.16 6.30 25.04
N ARG A 181 -3.92 6.35 23.71
CA ARG A 181 -3.37 7.57 23.10
C ARG A 181 -4.43 8.68 23.15
N LEU A 182 -3.96 9.92 23.24
CA LEU A 182 -4.83 11.11 23.28
C LEU A 182 -5.84 11.19 22.10
N PRO A 183 -5.46 10.89 20.84
CA PRO A 183 -6.41 10.90 19.72
C PRO A 183 -7.48 9.80 19.81
N ASP A 184 -7.13 8.62 20.35
CA ASP A 184 -8.06 7.50 20.50
C ASP A 184 -9.11 7.85 21.57
N MET A 185 -8.66 8.40 22.70
CA MET A 185 -9.55 8.93 23.73
C MET A 185 -10.45 10.05 23.18
N ALA A 186 -9.91 10.95 22.37
CA ALA A 186 -10.67 12.02 21.74
C ALA A 186 -11.81 11.46 20.86
N ARG A 187 -11.53 10.45 20.03
CA ARG A 187 -12.54 9.76 19.22
C ARG A 187 -13.61 9.11 20.09
N ARG A 188 -13.20 8.42 21.17
CA ARG A 188 -14.11 7.76 22.11
C ARG A 188 -15.05 8.76 22.80
N ILE A 189 -14.53 9.89 23.27
CA ILE A 189 -15.33 10.96 23.88
C ILE A 189 -16.31 11.57 22.87
N ILE A 190 -15.87 11.81 21.63
CA ILE A 190 -16.75 12.31 20.56
C ILE A 190 -17.93 11.34 20.37
N THR A 191 -17.67 10.04 20.25
CA THR A 191 -18.74 9.04 20.10
C THR A 191 -19.70 9.02 21.29
N LEU A 192 -19.19 9.13 22.52
CA LEU A 192 -20.02 9.13 23.72
C LEU A 192 -20.91 10.39 23.81
N LEU A 193 -20.34 11.58 23.60
CA LEU A 193 -21.06 12.84 23.73
C LEU A 193 -22.03 13.10 22.56
N GLU A 194 -21.68 12.69 21.34
CA GLU A 194 -22.61 12.74 20.20
C GLU A 194 -23.72 11.71 20.32
N GLY A 195 -23.43 10.51 20.85
CA GLY A 195 -24.42 9.47 21.13
C GLY A 195 -25.41 9.84 22.24
N GLN A 196 -24.97 10.58 23.26
CA GLN A 196 -25.83 11.10 24.31
C GLN A 196 -26.75 12.25 23.84
N SER A 197 -26.39 12.94 22.75
CA SER A 197 -27.27 13.94 22.10
C SER A 197 -28.42 13.31 21.30
N ALA A 198 -28.43 11.99 21.05
CA ALA A 198 -29.33 11.34 20.09
C ALA A 198 -30.37 10.34 20.68
N ALA A 199 -30.55 10.23 22.00
CA ALA A 199 -31.54 9.32 22.62
C ALA A 199 -32.52 10.06 23.58
N PRO A 200 -33.80 9.62 23.70
CA PRO A 200 -34.96 10.48 23.54
C PRO A 200 -35.60 11.03 24.82
N ALA A 201 -36.27 12.17 24.70
CA ALA A 201 -37.24 12.67 25.67
C ALA A 201 -38.44 11.72 25.79
N VAL A 202 -38.38 10.74 26.70
CA VAL A 202 -39.54 9.98 27.14
C VAL A 202 -40.39 10.90 28.01
N LYS A 203 -41.41 11.53 27.42
CA LYS A 203 -42.48 12.20 28.15
C LYS A 203 -43.30 11.13 28.89
N LYS A 204 -43.18 11.12 30.22
CA LYS A 204 -44.23 10.65 31.13
C LYS A 204 -45.47 11.53 30.92
N ALA A 205 -46.63 10.93 30.76
CA ALA A 205 -47.90 11.57 31.08
C ALA A 205 -48.87 10.49 31.58
N SER A 206 -49.15 10.62 32.87
CA SER A 206 -50.29 10.04 33.59
C SER A 206 -51.61 10.64 33.12
#